data_AF-A0A397ELE1-F1
#
_entry.id   AF-A0A397ELE1-F1
#
_cell.length_a   1.000
_cell.length_b   1.000
_cell.length_c   1.000
_cell.angle_alpha   90.00
_cell.angle_beta   90.00
_cell.angle_gamma   90.00
#
_symmetry.space_group_name_H-M   'P 1'
#
loop_
_entity.id
_entity.type
_entity.pdbx_description
1 polymer ?
#
loop_
_entity_poly.entity_id
_entity_poly.type
_entity_poly.pdbx_seq_one_letter_code
_entity_poly.pdbx_strand_id
1 'polypeptide(L)'
;MALLHTGRATAAGASAILSKANVQSTAALRFPGAPASSDGVSIAPLGYGSPATFVKDTQVIAEVKAAVLTRGSNLVQTHFSYSRDPANDENLGRLGESIAINELLSEDDVPREGLVISAILDEDVLSHDRPSLSVQDRLSSVVLHEHLEQILRLLDVEVLDLLIVRLPADLFTLPADAAAVLIQGAVAGLEASVQDNLLQGYGFALPSAFMTSPHDEDINLSNDRIHTFLSSVLLPHLQSGCVAIQRRTNLQEGHAFPSSS
;
A
#
# COMPACT_ATOMS: atom_id res chain seq x y z
N MET A 1 23.56 10.36 -11.39
CA MET A 1 23.09 11.05 -10.19
C MET A 1 21.70 10.51 -9.92
N ALA A 2 21.49 9.85 -8.78
CA ALA A 2 20.15 9.43 -8.37
C ALA A 2 19.32 10.71 -8.14
N LEU A 3 18.14 10.76 -8.75
CA LEU A 3 17.26 11.93 -8.70
C LEU A 3 16.30 11.67 -7.56
N LEU A 4 16.71 12.01 -6.33
CA LEU A 4 15.81 11.96 -5.19
C LEU A 4 14.60 12.84 -5.51
N HIS A 5 13.45 12.21 -5.71
CA HIS A 5 12.22 12.91 -6.03
C HIS A 5 11.66 13.50 -4.75
N THR A 6 11.81 14.82 -4.62
CA THR A 6 11.31 15.60 -3.48
C THR A 6 9.82 15.88 -3.65
N GLY A 7 9.13 16.00 -2.50
CA GLY A 7 7.69 16.27 -2.47
C GLY A 7 6.84 15.01 -2.39
N ARG A 8 5.52 15.23 -2.47
CA ARG A 8 4.50 14.27 -2.07
C ARG A 8 3.16 14.58 -2.74
N ALA A 9 2.28 13.60 -2.86
CA ALA A 9 0.95 13.78 -3.46
C ALA A 9 0.17 14.91 -2.76
N THR A 10 -0.48 15.79 -3.54
CA THR A 10 -1.34 16.86 -3.02
C THR A 10 -2.70 16.85 -3.69
N ALA A 11 -3.70 17.43 -3.02
CA ALA A 11 -5.05 17.56 -3.56
C ALA A 11 -5.07 18.35 -4.89
N ALA A 12 -4.28 19.42 -4.96
CA ALA A 12 -4.18 20.27 -6.15
C ALA A 12 -3.49 19.53 -7.32
N GLY A 13 -2.35 18.89 -7.05
CA GLY A 13 -1.62 18.13 -8.08
C GLY A 13 -2.44 16.96 -8.63
N ALA A 14 -3.06 16.18 -7.74
CA ALA A 14 -3.91 15.07 -8.14
C ALA A 14 -5.10 15.53 -9.00
N SER A 15 -5.76 16.62 -8.60
CA SER A 15 -6.86 17.20 -9.38
C SER A 15 -6.41 17.69 -10.76
N ALA A 16 -5.21 18.27 -10.86
CA ALA A 16 -4.65 18.74 -12.13
C ALA A 16 -4.39 17.59 -13.12
N ILE A 17 -3.78 16.48 -12.68
CA ILE A 17 -3.54 15.31 -13.53
C ILE A 17 -4.87 14.68 -13.98
N LEU A 18 -5.80 14.44 -13.04
CA LEU A 18 -7.07 13.78 -13.35
C LEU A 18 -7.94 14.63 -14.30
N SER A 19 -7.98 15.95 -14.10
CA SER A 19 -8.72 16.86 -14.97
C SER A 19 -8.13 16.91 -16.38
N LYS A 20 -6.79 16.95 -16.52
CA LYS A 20 -6.11 16.90 -17.82
C LYS A 20 -6.46 15.62 -18.59
N ALA A 21 -6.62 14.50 -17.89
CA ALA A 21 -6.98 13.21 -18.47
C ALA A 21 -8.50 12.98 -18.64
N ASN A 22 -9.35 13.94 -18.24
CA ASN A 22 -10.82 13.80 -18.18
C ASN A 22 -11.28 12.59 -17.34
N VAL A 23 -10.56 12.27 -16.25
CA VAL A 23 -10.89 11.17 -15.35
C VAL A 23 -11.69 11.72 -14.16
N GLN A 24 -12.90 11.18 -13.95
CA GLN A 24 -13.68 11.48 -12.75
C GLN A 24 -13.25 10.56 -11.60
N SER A 25 -12.80 11.16 -10.50
CA SER A 25 -12.44 10.42 -9.29
C SER A 25 -13.68 9.93 -8.53
N THR A 26 -13.59 8.74 -7.95
CA THR A 26 -14.62 8.15 -7.08
C THR A 26 -14.17 8.01 -5.63
N ALA A 27 -12.91 8.33 -5.33
CA ALA A 27 -12.32 8.15 -4.01
C ALA A 27 -11.22 9.20 -3.76
N ALA A 28 -11.04 9.59 -2.50
CA ALA A 28 -9.98 10.50 -2.09
C ALA A 28 -9.32 9.99 -0.81
N LEU A 29 -7.99 10.09 -0.76
CA LEU A 29 -7.19 9.78 0.42
C LEU A 29 -7.06 11.03 1.29
N ARG A 30 -7.36 10.90 2.58
CA ARG A 30 -7.27 12.01 3.54
C ARG A 30 -6.04 11.84 4.43
N PHE A 31 -4.89 12.31 3.95
CA PHE A 31 -3.66 12.27 4.72
C PHE A 31 -3.71 13.18 5.96
N PRO A 32 -3.09 12.79 7.08
CA PRO A 32 -2.84 13.64 8.23
C PRO A 32 -2.30 15.03 7.87
N GLY A 33 -2.74 16.03 8.64
CA GLY A 33 -2.33 17.42 8.41
C GLY A 33 -3.04 18.13 7.27
N ALA A 34 -3.87 17.43 6.48
CA ALA A 34 -4.76 18.09 5.53
C ALA A 34 -5.80 18.97 6.26
N PRO A 35 -6.13 20.17 5.74
CA PRO A 35 -7.19 20.99 6.30
C PRO A 35 -8.52 20.24 6.33
N ALA A 36 -9.35 20.48 7.35
CA ALA A 36 -10.68 19.85 7.46
C ALA A 36 -11.61 20.16 6.26
N SER A 37 -11.34 21.27 5.56
CA SER A 37 -12.05 21.67 4.34
C SER A 37 -11.48 21.05 3.05
N SER A 38 -10.41 20.26 3.14
CA SER A 38 -9.84 19.55 2.00
C SER A 38 -10.66 18.30 1.70
N ASP A 39 -11.00 18.11 0.42
CA ASP A 39 -11.64 16.87 -0.03
C ASP A 39 -10.68 15.67 0.01
N GLY A 40 -9.37 15.93 0.17
CA GLY A 40 -8.30 14.94 0.17
C GLY A 40 -7.58 14.87 -1.18
N VAL A 41 -6.68 13.90 -1.31
CA VAL A 41 -5.99 13.59 -2.57
C VAL A 41 -6.85 12.63 -3.38
N SER A 42 -7.52 13.15 -4.41
CA SER A 42 -8.34 12.35 -5.32
C SER A 42 -7.50 11.30 -6.06
N ILE A 43 -8.04 10.09 -6.18
CA ILE A 43 -7.42 9.01 -6.94
C ILE A 43 -8.28 8.60 -8.13
N ALA A 44 -7.65 8.20 -9.23
CA ALA A 44 -8.34 7.60 -10.36
C ALA A 44 -9.08 6.32 -9.92
N PRO A 45 -10.22 5.96 -10.55
CA PRO A 45 -10.94 4.72 -10.24
C PRO A 45 -10.09 3.45 -10.46
N LEU A 46 -9.09 3.53 -11.34
CA LEU A 46 -8.15 2.44 -11.64
C LEU A 46 -6.71 2.93 -11.45
N GLY A 47 -5.91 2.11 -10.77
CA GLY A 47 -4.48 2.30 -10.51
C GLY A 47 -3.61 1.35 -11.33
N TYR A 48 -2.30 1.59 -11.35
CA TYR A 48 -1.33 0.53 -11.57
C TYR A 48 -1.12 -0.25 -10.26
N GLY A 49 -1.17 -1.57 -10.34
CA GLY A 49 -0.79 -2.46 -9.24
C GLY A 49 0.29 -3.41 -9.72
N SER A 50 1.43 -3.43 -9.03
CA SER A 50 2.56 -4.29 -9.36
C SER A 50 2.17 -5.77 -9.30
N PRO A 51 2.56 -6.56 -10.32
CA PRO A 51 2.25 -7.99 -10.34
C PRO A 51 3.02 -8.73 -9.23
N ALA A 52 2.35 -9.65 -8.54
CA ALA A 52 3.00 -10.49 -7.53
C ALA A 52 3.98 -11.51 -8.14
N THR A 53 3.79 -11.89 -9.41
CA THR A 53 4.59 -12.91 -10.12
C THR A 53 5.53 -12.29 -11.14
N PHE A 54 6.67 -12.96 -11.38
CA PHE A 54 7.73 -12.42 -12.22
C PHE A 54 7.23 -12.05 -13.63
N VAL A 55 7.48 -10.81 -14.02
CA VAL A 55 7.21 -10.22 -15.34
C VAL A 55 8.46 -9.42 -15.70
N LYS A 56 8.82 -9.36 -16.99
CA LYS A 56 10.01 -8.64 -17.44
C LYS A 56 9.91 -7.16 -17.04
N ASP A 57 11.00 -6.57 -16.52
CA ASP A 57 11.02 -5.15 -16.12
C ASP A 57 10.62 -4.20 -17.26
N THR A 58 10.97 -4.54 -18.50
CA THR A 58 10.55 -3.76 -19.68
C THR A 58 9.03 -3.69 -19.87
N GLN A 59 8.32 -4.77 -19.52
CA GLN A 59 6.87 -4.79 -19.55
C GLN A 59 6.28 -4.01 -18.37
N VAL A 60 6.85 -4.16 -17.17
CA VAL A 60 6.48 -3.38 -15.99
C VAL A 60 6.59 -1.89 -16.28
N ILE A 61 7.72 -1.43 -16.82
CA ILE A 61 7.94 -0.02 -17.18
C ILE A 61 6.87 0.47 -18.16
N ALA A 62 6.59 -0.31 -19.21
CA ALA A 62 5.57 0.05 -20.19
C ALA A 62 4.16 0.12 -19.56
N GLU A 63 3.82 -0.79 -18.65
CA GLU A 63 2.50 -0.84 -18.01
C GLU A 63 2.27 0.30 -17.02
N VAL A 64 3.28 0.65 -16.22
CA VAL A 64 3.25 1.82 -15.31
C VAL A 64 3.07 3.09 -16.13
N LYS A 65 3.90 3.30 -17.16
CA LYS A 65 3.81 4.48 -18.03
C LYS A 65 2.47 4.56 -18.76
N ALA A 66 1.96 3.45 -19.28
CA ALA A 66 0.64 3.40 -19.91
C ALA A 66 -0.49 3.70 -18.91
N ALA A 67 -0.37 3.27 -17.65
CA ALA A 67 -1.35 3.61 -16.61
C ALA A 67 -1.44 5.12 -16.40
N VAL A 68 -0.30 5.79 -16.29
CA VAL A 68 -0.26 7.23 -16.02
C VAL A 68 -0.54 8.05 -17.28
N LEU A 69 0.27 7.88 -18.31
CA LEU A 69 0.26 8.75 -19.50
C LEU A 69 -0.92 8.49 -20.44
N THR A 70 -1.39 7.25 -20.53
CA THR A 70 -2.46 6.89 -21.48
C THR A 70 -3.81 6.76 -20.80
N ARG A 71 -3.86 6.16 -19.60
CA ARG A 71 -5.12 5.92 -18.88
C ARG A 71 -5.46 7.01 -17.86
N GLY A 72 -4.57 7.98 -17.66
CA GLY A 72 -4.80 9.08 -16.71
C GLY A 72 -4.85 8.64 -15.26
N SER A 73 -4.25 7.49 -14.94
CA SER A 73 -4.17 7.02 -13.56
C SER A 73 -3.13 7.83 -12.80
N ASN A 74 -3.46 8.22 -11.57
CA ASN A 74 -2.52 8.86 -10.68
C ASN A 74 -2.15 7.98 -9.48
N LEU A 75 -2.53 6.71 -9.47
CA LEU A 75 -2.22 5.76 -8.40
C LEU A 75 -1.28 4.68 -8.93
N VAL A 76 -0.08 4.61 -8.36
CA VAL A 76 0.92 3.57 -8.67
C VAL A 76 1.22 2.82 -7.38
N GLN A 77 0.74 1.58 -7.27
CA GLN A 77 1.00 0.70 -6.13
C GLN A 77 2.08 -0.32 -6.48
N THR A 78 3.24 -0.17 -5.88
CA THR A 78 4.42 -1.04 -6.01
C THR A 78 4.36 -2.17 -4.99
N HIS A 79 4.91 -3.34 -5.32
CA HIS A 79 4.88 -4.51 -4.45
C HIS A 79 6.27 -4.75 -3.84
N PHE A 80 6.31 -4.95 -2.54
CA PHE A 80 7.50 -5.31 -1.79
C PHE A 80 7.24 -6.55 -0.93
N SER A 81 8.28 -7.37 -0.78
CA SER A 81 8.24 -8.56 0.07
C SER A 81 8.95 -8.29 1.38
N TYR A 82 8.53 -8.96 2.46
CA TYR A 82 9.27 -8.94 3.72
C TYR A 82 10.65 -9.61 3.62
N SER A 83 11.65 -9.03 4.27
CA SER A 83 13.01 -9.57 4.38
C SER A 83 13.55 -9.45 5.82
N ARG A 84 14.44 -10.37 6.19
CA ARG A 84 15.20 -10.29 7.44
C ARG A 84 16.37 -9.30 7.37
N ASP A 85 16.79 -8.97 6.16
CA ASP A 85 17.88 -8.03 5.89
C ASP A 85 17.53 -7.18 4.66
N PRO A 86 16.56 -6.24 4.80
CA PRO A 86 16.04 -5.47 3.67
C PRO A 86 17.13 -4.69 2.91
N ALA A 87 18.16 -4.22 3.63
CA ALA A 87 19.25 -3.44 3.07
C ALA A 87 20.07 -4.22 2.03
N ASN A 88 20.15 -5.56 2.16
CA ASN A 88 20.94 -6.43 1.29
C ASN A 88 20.07 -7.38 0.44
N ASP A 89 18.74 -7.22 0.46
CA ASP A 89 17.83 -8.11 -0.29
C ASP A 89 17.46 -7.52 -1.65
N GLU A 90 18.13 -8.02 -2.69
CA GLU A 90 17.87 -7.64 -4.08
C GLU A 90 16.46 -8.03 -4.58
N ASN A 91 15.76 -8.92 -3.87
CA ASN A 91 14.41 -9.35 -4.23
C ASN A 91 13.32 -8.64 -3.41
N LEU A 92 13.67 -7.62 -2.62
CA LEU A 92 12.69 -6.89 -1.81
C LEU A 92 11.62 -6.23 -2.67
N GLY A 93 12.02 -5.67 -3.82
CA GLY A 93 11.16 -5.02 -4.78
C GLY A 93 11.72 -5.16 -6.19
N ARG A 94 10.96 -4.71 -7.17
CA ARG A 94 11.35 -4.77 -8.58
C ARG A 94 11.98 -3.48 -9.05
N LEU A 95 12.95 -3.61 -9.94
CA LEU A 95 13.63 -2.45 -10.54
C LEU A 95 12.76 -1.77 -11.61
N GLY A 96 11.88 -2.51 -12.29
CA GLY A 96 11.01 -1.95 -13.32
C GLY A 96 10.15 -0.78 -12.82
N GLU A 97 9.52 -0.89 -11.65
CA GLU A 97 8.67 0.17 -11.09
C GLU A 97 9.47 1.42 -10.73
N SER A 98 10.63 1.28 -10.11
CA SER A 98 11.45 2.45 -9.74
C SER A 98 11.96 3.18 -10.98
N ILE A 99 12.42 2.45 -12.00
CA ILE A 99 12.81 3.03 -13.29
C ILE A 99 11.61 3.76 -13.92
N ALA A 100 10.43 3.14 -13.92
CA ALA A 100 9.24 3.73 -14.51
C ALA A 100 8.77 5.01 -13.80
N ILE A 101 8.82 5.02 -12.46
CA ILE A 101 8.51 6.20 -11.66
C ILE A 101 9.49 7.32 -11.96
N ASN A 102 10.79 7.02 -12.00
CA ASN A 102 11.82 8.02 -12.27
C ASN A 102 11.70 8.60 -13.69
N GLU A 103 11.38 7.76 -14.68
CA GLU A 103 11.08 8.21 -16.03
C GLU A 103 9.84 9.10 -16.06
N LEU A 104 8.74 8.70 -15.41
CA LEU A 104 7.50 9.48 -15.35
C LEU A 104 7.73 10.85 -14.72
N LEU A 105 8.44 10.92 -13.59
CA LEU A 105 8.71 12.17 -12.88
C LEU A 105 9.72 13.06 -13.59
N SER A 106 10.38 12.56 -14.65
CA SER A 106 11.22 13.35 -15.55
C SER A 106 10.42 13.93 -16.74
N GLU A 107 9.18 13.51 -16.94
CA GLU A 107 8.29 14.08 -17.95
C GLU A 107 7.71 15.41 -17.44
N ASP A 108 7.77 16.48 -18.25
CA ASP A 108 7.27 17.83 -17.88
C ASP A 108 5.79 17.84 -17.44
N ASP A 109 5.03 16.84 -17.91
CA ASP A 109 3.59 16.75 -17.76
C ASP A 109 3.12 15.86 -16.59
N VAL A 110 4.04 15.28 -15.82
CA VAL A 110 3.72 14.39 -14.68
C VAL A 110 4.42 14.89 -13.41
N PRO A 111 3.84 15.89 -12.72
CA PRO A 111 4.40 16.38 -11.48
C PRO A 111 4.33 15.34 -10.35
N ARG A 112 5.34 15.31 -9.46
CA ARG A 112 5.39 14.40 -8.29
C ARG A 112 4.16 14.53 -7.40
N GLU A 113 3.68 15.76 -7.19
CA GLU A 113 2.49 16.05 -6.40
C GLU A 113 1.18 15.58 -7.03
N GLY A 114 1.20 15.23 -8.31
CA GLY A 114 0.06 14.67 -9.01
C GLY A 114 -0.09 13.16 -8.87
N LEU A 115 1.00 12.45 -8.56
CA LEU A 115 1.00 11.00 -8.37
C LEU A 115 0.87 10.63 -6.90
N VAL A 116 0.09 9.59 -6.63
CA VAL A 116 0.07 8.82 -5.40
C VAL A 116 0.93 7.58 -5.60
N ILE A 117 2.15 7.62 -5.05
CA ILE A 117 3.09 6.51 -5.02
C ILE A 117 2.82 5.71 -3.74
N SER A 118 2.31 4.50 -3.95
CA SER A 118 1.97 3.55 -2.90
C SER A 118 2.91 2.36 -2.95
N ALA A 119 3.19 1.79 -1.78
CA ALA A 119 3.88 0.51 -1.66
C ALA A 119 2.99 -0.44 -0.85
N ILE A 120 2.92 -1.70 -1.28
CA ILE A 120 2.36 -2.77 -0.47
C ILE A 120 3.46 -3.72 -0.01
N LEU A 121 3.53 -3.91 1.30
CA LEU A 121 4.43 -4.86 1.93
C LEU A 121 3.68 -6.16 2.19
N ASP A 122 4.11 -7.23 1.53
CA ASP A 122 3.45 -8.53 1.49
C ASP A 122 4.44 -9.69 1.79
N GLU A 123 3.90 -10.89 1.95
CA GLU A 123 4.67 -12.12 1.96
C GLU A 123 5.25 -12.42 0.59
N ASP A 124 6.46 -12.95 0.57
CA ASP A 124 7.04 -13.48 -0.66
C ASP A 124 6.30 -14.77 -1.06
N VAL A 125 5.47 -14.67 -2.10
CA VAL A 125 4.67 -15.79 -2.62
C VAL A 125 5.56 -16.79 -3.39
N LEU A 126 6.79 -16.42 -3.75
CA LEU A 126 7.65 -17.20 -4.65
C LEU A 126 8.76 -17.95 -3.92
N SER A 127 9.22 -17.49 -2.75
CA SER A 127 10.31 -18.16 -2.03
C SER A 127 9.81 -19.14 -0.97
N HIS A 128 9.74 -20.41 -1.34
CA HIS A 128 9.50 -21.51 -0.39
C HIS A 128 10.71 -21.76 0.54
N ASP A 129 11.87 -21.21 0.19
CA ASP A 129 13.15 -21.45 0.86
C ASP A 129 13.63 -20.29 1.75
N ARG A 130 12.91 -19.16 1.80
CA ARG A 130 13.26 -18.06 2.71
C ARG A 130 12.55 -18.25 4.05
N PRO A 131 13.26 -18.21 5.18
CA PRO A 131 12.62 -18.34 6.47
C PRO A 131 11.77 -17.08 6.71
N SER A 132 10.46 -17.25 6.63
CA SER A 132 9.52 -16.15 6.74
C SER A 132 9.67 -15.47 8.11
N LEU A 133 9.53 -14.14 8.13
CA LEU A 133 9.45 -13.39 9.38
C LEU A 133 8.21 -13.85 10.16
N SER A 134 8.30 -13.88 11.49
CA SER A 134 7.14 -14.22 12.32
C SER A 134 6.05 -13.14 12.21
N VAL A 135 4.81 -13.45 12.59
CA VAL A 135 3.72 -12.45 12.65
C VAL A 135 4.10 -11.25 13.50
N GLN A 136 4.78 -11.51 14.63
CA GLN A 136 5.24 -10.46 15.53
C GLN A 136 6.30 -9.58 14.86
N ASP A 137 7.27 -10.17 14.17
CA ASP A 137 8.34 -9.40 13.52
C ASP A 137 7.78 -8.55 12.39
N ARG A 138 6.91 -9.13 11.53
CA ARG A 138 6.31 -8.42 10.38
C ARG A 138 5.50 -7.18 10.77
N LEU A 139 4.86 -7.23 11.94
CA LEU A 139 4.06 -6.14 12.50
C LEU A 139 4.84 -5.29 13.52
N SER A 140 6.13 -5.58 13.76
CA SER A 140 6.94 -4.80 14.67
C SER A 140 7.28 -3.44 14.05
N SER A 141 7.34 -2.40 14.88
CA SER A 141 7.70 -1.05 14.43
C SER A 141 9.09 -0.99 13.79
N VAL A 142 10.05 -1.75 14.32
CA VAL A 142 11.43 -1.81 13.82
C VAL A 142 11.44 -2.34 12.39
N VAL A 143 10.85 -3.51 12.15
CA VAL A 143 10.84 -4.12 10.81
C VAL A 143 10.08 -3.25 9.82
N LEU A 144 8.92 -2.70 10.21
CA LEU A 144 8.15 -1.81 9.32
C LEU A 144 8.94 -0.56 8.95
N HIS A 145 9.68 0.02 9.89
CA HIS A 145 10.51 1.20 9.64
C HIS A 145 11.70 0.86 8.71
N GLU A 146 12.42 -0.23 8.97
CA GLU A 146 13.53 -0.67 8.10
C GLU A 146 13.07 -0.95 6.67
N HIS A 147 11.89 -1.56 6.49
CA HIS A 147 11.32 -1.76 5.17
C HIS A 147 10.90 -0.45 4.52
N LEU A 148 10.29 0.48 5.28
CA LEU A 148 9.94 1.80 4.76
C LEU A 148 11.18 2.54 4.26
N GLU A 149 12.26 2.60 5.03
CA GLU A 149 13.51 3.23 4.59
C GLU A 149 14.04 2.60 3.30
N GLN A 150 13.99 1.28 3.19
CA GLN A 150 14.47 0.60 2.00
C GLN A 150 13.55 0.81 0.80
N ILE A 151 12.24 0.88 0.99
CA ILE A 151 11.26 1.24 -0.04
C ILE A 151 11.54 2.65 -0.57
N LEU A 152 11.75 3.62 0.32
CA LEU A 152 12.08 5.00 -0.05
C LEU A 152 13.34 5.05 -0.92
N ARG A 153 14.39 4.32 -0.52
CA ARG A 153 15.65 4.20 -1.29
C ARG A 153 15.45 3.54 -2.66
N LEU A 154 14.69 2.45 -2.72
CA LEU A 154 14.47 1.70 -3.96
C LEU A 154 13.61 2.47 -4.96
N LEU A 155 12.63 3.26 -4.48
CA LEU A 155 11.79 4.11 -5.32
C LEU A 155 12.38 5.50 -5.59
N ASP A 156 13.53 5.83 -4.98
CA ASP A 156 14.19 7.15 -5.07
C ASP A 156 13.27 8.32 -4.72
N VAL A 157 12.46 8.16 -3.65
CA VAL A 157 11.53 9.19 -3.15
C VAL A 157 11.87 9.61 -1.73
N GLU A 158 11.67 10.89 -1.42
CA GLU A 158 11.89 11.44 -0.07
C GLU A 158 10.78 11.01 0.91
N VAL A 159 9.53 11.03 0.43
CA VAL A 159 8.34 10.68 1.20
C VAL A 159 7.46 9.74 0.39
N LEU A 160 7.09 8.61 0.99
CA LEU A 160 6.11 7.70 0.42
C LEU A 160 4.70 8.25 0.69
N ASP A 161 3.79 8.20 -0.30
CA ASP A 161 2.44 8.71 -0.07
C ASP A 161 1.62 7.72 0.75
N LEU A 162 1.73 6.42 0.44
CA LEU A 162 0.93 5.40 1.10
C LEU A 162 1.71 4.10 1.26
N LEU A 163 1.81 3.61 2.51
CA LEU A 163 2.31 2.27 2.79
C LEU A 163 1.12 1.38 3.19
N ILE A 164 0.87 0.33 2.42
CA ILE A 164 -0.10 -0.70 2.76
C ILE A 164 0.62 -1.90 3.35
N VAL A 165 0.33 -2.22 4.61
CA VAL A 165 0.84 -3.43 5.26
C VAL A 165 -0.16 -4.54 5.06
N ARG A 166 0.23 -5.64 4.39
CA ARG A 166 -0.64 -6.82 4.31
C ARG A 166 -0.60 -7.56 5.63
N LEU A 167 -1.78 -7.71 6.25
CA LEU A 167 -1.92 -8.44 7.49
C LEU A 167 -1.63 -9.93 7.26
N PRO A 168 -0.76 -10.56 8.07
CA PRO A 168 -0.51 -12.00 8.00
C PRO A 168 -1.79 -12.79 8.30
N ALA A 169 -2.00 -13.91 7.59
CA ALA A 169 -3.17 -14.76 7.82
C ALA A 169 -3.23 -15.32 9.26
N ASP A 170 -2.07 -15.67 9.81
CA ASP A 170 -1.91 -16.18 11.17
C ASP A 170 -2.39 -15.20 12.25
N LEU A 171 -2.40 -13.89 11.96
CA LEU A 171 -2.93 -12.87 12.87
C LEU A 171 -4.41 -13.12 13.23
N PHE A 172 -5.18 -13.70 12.30
CA PHE A 172 -6.60 -14.01 12.47
C PHE A 172 -6.84 -15.29 13.29
N THR A 173 -5.79 -16.03 13.60
CA THR A 173 -5.83 -17.23 14.45
C THR A 173 -5.47 -16.92 15.91
N LEU A 174 -4.85 -15.77 16.17
CA LEU A 174 -4.50 -15.34 17.52
C LEU A 174 -5.74 -14.94 18.32
N PRO A 175 -5.68 -15.04 19.67
CA PRO A 175 -6.63 -14.37 20.54
C PRO A 175 -6.74 -12.88 20.22
N ALA A 176 -7.94 -12.30 20.33
CA ALA A 176 -8.22 -10.93 19.90
C ALA A 176 -7.39 -9.89 20.65
N ASP A 177 -7.12 -10.11 21.93
CA ASP A 177 -6.24 -9.28 22.77
C ASP A 177 -4.78 -9.34 22.31
N ALA A 178 -4.27 -10.53 21.99
CA ALA A 178 -2.93 -10.70 21.45
C ALA A 178 -2.78 -10.04 20.07
N ALA A 179 -3.76 -10.24 19.17
CA ALA A 179 -3.78 -9.59 17.86
C ALA A 179 -3.87 -8.06 17.98
N ALA A 180 -4.67 -7.55 18.92
CA ALA A 180 -4.82 -6.12 19.21
C ALA A 180 -3.49 -5.49 19.63
N VAL A 181 -2.71 -6.15 20.50
CA VAL A 181 -1.39 -5.66 20.91
C VAL A 181 -0.44 -5.53 19.72
N LEU A 182 -0.43 -6.51 18.81
CA LEU A 182 0.40 -6.46 17.61
C LEU A 182 -0.02 -5.33 16.66
N ILE A 183 -1.33 -5.15 16.45
CA ILE A 183 -1.87 -4.06 15.62
C ILE A 183 -1.53 -2.69 16.24
N GLN A 184 -1.68 -2.52 17.55
CA GLN A 184 -1.33 -1.27 18.23
C GLN A 184 0.15 -0.94 18.08
N GLY A 185 1.03 -1.94 18.21
CA GLY A 185 2.47 -1.78 17.97
C GLY A 185 2.79 -1.34 16.54
N ALA A 186 2.17 -1.99 15.55
CA ALA A 186 2.32 -1.63 14.14
C ALA A 186 1.83 -0.21 13.86
N VAL A 187 0.63 0.13 14.34
CA VAL A 187 0.04 1.47 14.20
C VAL A 187 0.95 2.53 14.83
N ALA A 188 1.44 2.31 16.05
CA ALA A 188 2.33 3.25 16.72
C ALA A 188 3.63 3.50 15.92
N GLY A 189 4.22 2.45 15.34
CA GLY A 189 5.41 2.59 14.48
C GLY A 189 5.15 3.32 13.17
N LEU A 190 4.00 3.05 12.54
CA LEU A 190 3.59 3.73 11.30
C LEU A 190 3.25 5.20 11.55
N GLU A 191 2.59 5.52 12.66
CA GLU A 191 2.30 6.90 13.07
C GLU A 191 3.59 7.67 13.39
N ALA A 192 4.57 7.04 14.03
CA ALA A 192 5.89 7.64 14.21
C ALA A 192 6.54 7.97 12.85
N SER A 193 6.44 7.07 11.88
CA SER A 193 6.97 7.30 10.52
C SER A 193 6.24 8.42 9.77
N VAL A 194 4.94 8.63 10.05
CA VAL A 194 4.19 9.78 9.55
C VAL A 194 4.67 11.07 10.22
N GLN A 195 4.90 11.06 11.52
CA GLN A 195 5.42 12.21 12.27
C GLN A 195 6.84 12.60 11.82
N ASP A 196 7.66 11.61 11.50
CA ASP A 196 9.01 11.78 10.97
C ASP A 196 9.03 12.18 9.48
N ASN A 197 7.86 12.35 8.86
CA ASN A 197 7.68 12.76 7.47
C ASN A 197 8.32 11.79 6.45
N LEU A 198 8.44 10.51 6.80
CA LEU A 198 8.84 9.45 5.87
C LEU A 198 7.64 8.93 5.06
N LEU A 199 6.44 9.13 5.60
CA LEU A 199 5.18 8.59 5.09
C LEU A 199 4.07 9.64 5.19
N GLN A 200 3.25 9.84 4.15
CA GLN A 200 2.06 10.68 4.28
C GLN A 200 0.92 9.96 5.01
N GLY A 201 0.71 8.68 4.75
CA GLY A 201 -0.25 7.86 5.46
C GLY A 201 -0.01 6.36 5.23
N TYR A 202 -0.68 5.53 6.00
CA TYR A 202 -0.61 4.08 5.88
C TYR A 202 -2.00 3.47 5.71
N GLY A 203 -2.02 2.19 5.43
CA GLY A 203 -3.22 1.39 5.42
C GLY A 203 -2.90 -0.08 5.65
N PHE A 204 -3.97 -0.87 5.74
CA PHE A 204 -3.86 -2.31 5.92
C PHE A 204 -4.56 -3.04 4.77
N ALA A 205 -3.92 -4.08 4.25
CA ALA A 205 -4.55 -5.03 3.36
C ALA A 205 -4.90 -6.31 4.13
N LEU A 206 -6.06 -6.90 3.84
CA LEU A 206 -6.36 -8.24 4.31
C LEU A 206 -5.43 -9.28 3.64
N PRO A 207 -5.21 -10.47 4.24
CA PRO A 207 -4.38 -11.52 3.67
C PRO A 207 -4.71 -11.85 2.20
N SER A 208 -3.69 -12.21 1.41
CA SER A 208 -3.85 -12.62 0.01
C SER A 208 -4.50 -13.99 -0.13
N ALA A 209 -4.15 -14.91 0.78
CA ALA A 209 -4.69 -16.26 0.90
C ALA A 209 -6.03 -16.28 1.66
N PHE A 210 -7.07 -15.67 1.10
CA PHE A 210 -8.44 -16.19 1.30
C PHE A 210 -8.66 -17.22 0.19
N MET A 211 -8.17 -18.44 0.38
CA MET A 211 -8.45 -19.52 -0.56
C MET A 211 -9.88 -20.00 -0.31
N THR A 212 -10.82 -19.54 -1.14
CA THR A 212 -12.00 -20.32 -1.49
C THR A 212 -11.54 -21.53 -2.30
N SER A 213 -10.91 -22.51 -1.65
CA SER A 213 -10.83 -23.88 -2.18
C SER A 213 -12.12 -24.58 -1.74
N PRO A 214 -12.89 -25.21 -2.64
CA PRO A 214 -14.09 -25.94 -2.28
C PRO A 214 -13.79 -27.24 -1.49
N HIS A 215 -12.53 -27.53 -1.15
CA HIS A 215 -12.10 -28.82 -0.62
C HIS A 215 -11.24 -28.79 0.65
N ASP A 216 -10.99 -27.64 1.27
CA ASP A 216 -10.33 -27.57 2.59
C ASP A 216 -11.21 -26.81 3.59
N GLU A 217 -11.78 -27.54 4.55
CA GLU A 217 -12.61 -26.96 5.63
C GLU A 217 -11.80 -26.13 6.64
N ASP A 218 -10.46 -26.16 6.58
CA ASP A 218 -9.62 -25.64 7.68
C ASP A 218 -8.96 -24.26 7.47
N ILE A 219 -9.02 -23.62 6.29
CA ILE A 219 -8.50 -22.24 6.12
C ILE A 219 -9.42 -21.37 5.26
N ASN A 220 -10.72 -21.43 5.54
CA ASN A 220 -11.69 -20.44 5.09
C ASN A 220 -11.99 -19.48 6.26
N LEU A 221 -11.30 -18.34 6.32
CA LEU A 221 -11.71 -17.24 7.20
C LEU A 221 -13.07 -16.73 6.68
N SER A 222 -14.16 -17.13 7.35
CA SER A 222 -15.51 -16.69 6.99
C SER A 222 -15.60 -15.16 7.03
N ASN A 223 -16.50 -14.59 6.22
CA ASN A 223 -16.77 -13.14 6.23
C ASN A 223 -17.06 -12.61 7.64
N ASP A 224 -17.69 -13.43 8.48
CA ASP A 224 -17.96 -13.09 9.88
C ASP A 224 -16.67 -12.95 10.69
N ARG A 225 -15.68 -13.84 10.52
CA ARG A 225 -14.37 -13.71 11.20
C ARG A 225 -13.64 -12.45 10.75
N ILE A 226 -13.69 -12.11 9.46
CA ILE A 226 -13.11 -10.86 8.94
C ILE A 226 -13.82 -9.66 9.56
N HIS A 227 -15.15 -9.66 9.58
CA HIS A 227 -15.93 -8.58 10.16
C HIS A 227 -15.64 -8.41 11.65
N THR A 228 -15.63 -9.50 12.42
CA THR A 228 -15.27 -9.50 13.84
C THR A 228 -13.87 -8.95 14.02
N PHE A 229 -12.86 -9.46 13.31
CA PHE A 229 -11.49 -8.97 13.40
C PHE A 229 -11.39 -7.47 13.10
N LEU A 230 -12.03 -7.00 12.01
CA LEU A 230 -12.04 -5.57 11.68
C LEU A 230 -12.66 -4.75 12.82
N SER A 231 -13.84 -5.15 13.31
CA SER A 231 -14.57 -4.39 14.33
C SER A 231 -13.95 -4.43 15.73
N SER A 232 -13.35 -5.55 16.13
CA SER A 232 -12.87 -5.77 17.50
C SER A 232 -11.35 -5.65 17.65
N VAL A 233 -10.59 -5.76 16.56
CA VAL A 233 -9.12 -5.73 16.59
C VAL A 233 -8.57 -4.56 15.79
N LEU A 234 -8.95 -4.39 14.52
CA LEU A 234 -8.30 -3.38 13.67
C LEU A 234 -8.83 -1.96 13.92
N LEU A 235 -10.12 -1.74 13.66
CA LEU A 235 -10.76 -0.42 13.68
C LEU A 235 -10.61 0.33 15.01
N PRO A 236 -10.71 -0.32 16.20
CA PRO A 236 -10.55 0.37 17.48
C PRO A 236 -9.14 0.96 17.71
N HIS A 237 -8.15 0.54 16.92
CA HIS A 237 -6.75 0.92 17.11
C HIS A 237 -6.21 1.80 15.99
N LEU A 238 -7.01 2.09 14.96
CA LEU A 238 -6.61 2.98 13.89
C LEU A 238 -6.47 4.42 14.39
N GLN A 239 -5.46 5.10 13.87
CA GLN A 239 -5.21 6.52 14.11
C GLN A 239 -5.35 7.32 12.81
N SER A 240 -5.18 8.64 12.87
CA SER A 240 -5.42 9.53 11.73
C SER A 240 -4.57 9.24 10.51
N GLY A 241 -3.40 8.61 10.68
CA GLY A 241 -2.54 8.18 9.58
C GLY A 241 -3.06 6.98 8.79
N CYS A 242 -4.03 6.23 9.33
CA CYS A 242 -4.64 5.13 8.60
C CYS A 242 -5.68 5.65 7.60
N VAL A 243 -5.31 5.72 6.32
CA VAL A 243 -6.15 6.31 5.26
C VAL A 243 -6.77 5.28 4.31
N ALA A 244 -6.39 4.01 4.43
CA ALA A 244 -6.88 2.95 3.56
C ALA A 244 -7.01 1.60 4.27
N ILE A 245 -8.10 0.88 3.96
CA ILE A 245 -8.25 -0.54 4.28
C ILE A 245 -8.57 -1.27 2.97
N GLN A 246 -7.61 -2.02 2.47
CA GLN A 246 -7.74 -2.75 1.22
C GLN A 246 -8.32 -4.15 1.48
N ARG A 247 -9.56 -4.37 1.06
CA ARG A 247 -10.11 -5.73 0.92
C ARG A 247 -9.61 -6.33 -0.40
N ARG A 248 -9.62 -7.66 -0.50
CA ARG A 248 -9.43 -8.35 -1.78
C ARG A 248 -10.64 -8.07 -2.65
N THR A 249 -10.60 -7.02 -3.46
CA THR A 249 -11.51 -6.85 -4.59
C THR A 249 -10.82 -7.45 -5.80
N ASN A 250 -11.28 -8.63 -6.23
CA ASN A 250 -11.36 -8.82 -7.67
C ASN A 250 -12.23 -7.66 -8.16
N LEU A 251 -11.66 -6.80 -9.00
CA LEU A 251 -12.32 -5.66 -9.64
C LEU A 251 -13.37 -6.18 -10.66
N GLN A 252 -14.38 -6.91 -10.18
CA GLN A 252 -15.69 -7.11 -10.79
C GLN A 252 -16.66 -7.36 -9.63
N GLU A 253 -17.73 -6.56 -9.60
CA GLU A 253 -18.86 -6.60 -8.67
C GLU A 253 -18.73 -5.74 -7.40
N GLY A 254 -19.53 -4.68 -7.40
CA GLY A 254 -19.63 -3.70 -6.33
C GLY A 254 -20.20 -4.30 -5.05
N HIS A 255 -19.54 -4.00 -3.94
CA HIS A 255 -20.10 -4.19 -2.62
C HIS A 255 -20.12 -2.85 -1.91
N ALA A 256 -21.33 -2.31 -1.72
CA ALA A 256 -21.59 -1.16 -0.87
C ALA A 256 -21.42 -1.58 0.61
N PHE A 257 -20.73 -0.75 1.39
CA PHE A 257 -20.81 -0.83 2.84
C PHE A 257 -22.19 -0.32 3.29
N PRO A 258 -22.83 -0.94 4.30
CA PRO A 258 -23.93 -0.30 4.99
C PRO A 258 -23.38 0.94 5.71
N SER A 259 -23.94 2.10 5.38
CA SER A 259 -23.72 3.33 6.13
C SER A 259 -24.19 3.11 7.57
N SER A 260 -23.30 3.30 8.54
CA SER A 260 -23.65 3.37 9.95
C SER A 260 -24.71 4.45 10.15
N SER A 261 -25.88 4.04 10.65
CA SER A 261 -26.95 4.92 11.13
C SER A 261 -26.68 5.33 12.57
#